data_AF-A0A5C9CJM2-F1
#
_entry.id   AF-A0A5C9CJM2-F1
#
_cell.length_a   1.000
_cell.length_b   1.000
_cell.length_c   1.000
_cell.angle_alpha   90.00
_cell.angle_beta   90.00
_cell.angle_gamma   90.00
#
_symmetry.space_group_name_H-M   'P 1'
#
loop_
_entity.id
_entity.type
_entity.pdbx_description
1 polymer ?
#
loop_
_entity_poly.entity_id
_entity_poly.type
_entity_poly.pdbx_seq_one_letter_code
_entity_poly.pdbx_strand_id
1 'polypeptide(L)'
;MIEPAQTYEQAIGFLFERTNFERTPASGNQDFKIGRMRRLLELLGNPQERLPSIHIAGTKGKGSTAIMLAEILSAAGVRTGLYTSPHVEAFEERMQVAGQRPTPDQIIDLVRRAQVAVQQCESAAAPFSPTFFELTTAIAWLFFEQQRAEVVVLEVGLGGRLDSTNVCSPIACVLTTISRDHTQLLGSTLAQIAREKAGIVKPRVPVISGVQSREAHEIIVEVCRDQQAELWQLGAEFRYEHTPLVRSSSAGERFDFEANCFGSVTVTTPMTQWSAMPLTLAGEHQAHNAAVALAAIDKLRQLGWKISPEAAQTGLSRVRWPMRIEVVSQRPTVIVDAGHNWESISALGRTIEESFSKPSSSSPPARRVLIFAATKDKDVVGMVRQLL
;
A
#
# COMPACT_ATOMS: atom_id res chain seq x y z
N MET A 1 31.27 -18.04 7.04
CA MET A 1 31.08 -17.05 5.97
C MET A 1 29.78 -17.38 5.29
N ILE A 2 28.94 -16.38 5.02
CA ILE A 2 27.72 -16.56 4.23
C ILE A 2 28.14 -16.92 2.80
N GLU A 3 27.70 -18.07 2.30
CA GLU A 3 27.97 -18.47 0.91
C GLU A 3 27.15 -17.59 -0.07
N PRO A 4 27.77 -17.01 -1.10
CA PRO A 4 27.05 -16.21 -2.09
C PRO A 4 26.02 -17.06 -2.84
N ALA A 5 24.77 -16.59 -2.91
CA ALA A 5 23.70 -17.26 -3.63
C ALA A 5 24.06 -17.40 -5.14
N GLN A 6 24.03 -18.62 -5.66
CA GLN A 6 24.30 -18.93 -7.07
C GLN A 6 23.00 -19.13 -7.86
N THR A 7 21.95 -19.62 -7.21
CA THR A 7 20.64 -19.83 -7.83
C THR A 7 19.56 -18.96 -7.19
N TYR A 8 18.43 -18.85 -7.87
CA TYR A 8 17.27 -18.12 -7.38
C TYR A 8 16.74 -18.73 -6.08
N GLU A 9 16.66 -20.05 -5.99
CA GLU A 9 16.18 -20.76 -4.80
C GLU A 9 17.07 -20.50 -3.59
N GLN A 10 18.40 -20.45 -3.78
CA GLN A 10 19.34 -20.09 -2.71
C GLN A 10 19.15 -18.64 -2.27
N ALA A 11 18.93 -17.72 -3.22
CA ALA A 11 18.70 -16.31 -2.92
C ALA A 11 17.40 -16.10 -2.12
N ILE A 12 16.31 -16.74 -2.55
CA ILE A 12 15.03 -16.69 -1.84
C ILE A 12 15.12 -17.40 -0.49
N GLY A 13 15.74 -18.58 -0.43
CA GLY A 13 15.96 -19.32 0.82
C GLY A 13 16.69 -18.47 1.86
N PHE A 14 17.77 -17.81 1.46
CA PHE A 14 18.53 -16.90 2.32
C PHE A 14 17.67 -15.79 2.95
N LEU A 15 16.71 -15.25 2.22
CA LEU A 15 15.79 -14.24 2.75
C LEU A 15 14.82 -14.86 3.75
N PHE A 16 14.18 -15.99 3.41
CA PHE A 16 13.15 -16.62 4.24
C PHE A 16 13.67 -17.29 5.52
N GLU A 17 14.97 -17.60 5.60
CA GLU A 17 15.62 -18.04 6.84
C GLU A 17 15.71 -16.94 7.91
N ARG A 18 15.53 -15.68 7.52
CA ARG A 18 15.61 -14.53 8.43
C ARG A 18 14.34 -14.41 9.26
N THR A 19 14.46 -13.78 10.43
CA THR A 19 13.30 -13.48 11.28
C THR A 19 12.27 -12.68 10.48
N ASN A 20 11.08 -13.27 10.31
CA ASN A 20 9.99 -12.70 9.52
C ASN A 20 8.78 -12.40 10.41
N PHE A 21 8.68 -11.15 10.85
CA PHE A 21 7.58 -10.67 11.69
C PHE A 21 6.24 -10.52 10.95
N GLU A 22 6.22 -10.61 9.61
CA GLU A 22 4.96 -10.67 8.86
C GLU A 22 4.27 -12.03 9.02
N ARG A 23 5.03 -13.09 9.30
CA ARG A 23 4.53 -14.47 9.45
C ARG A 23 4.45 -14.92 10.91
N THR A 24 5.33 -14.42 11.77
CA THR A 24 5.38 -14.80 13.19
C THR A 24 5.18 -13.56 14.05
N PRO A 25 4.10 -13.46 14.83
CA PRO A 25 3.91 -12.37 15.79
C PRO A 25 5.11 -12.30 16.75
N ALA A 26 5.70 -11.13 16.90
CA ALA A 26 6.85 -10.94 17.79
C ALA A 26 6.47 -11.14 19.26
N SER A 27 7.28 -11.90 20.00
CA SER A 27 7.19 -12.05 21.46
C SER A 27 8.29 -11.24 22.14
N GLY A 28 7.95 -10.19 22.91
CA GLY A 28 8.91 -9.49 23.78
C GLY A 28 9.30 -8.05 23.37
N ASN A 29 10.22 -7.47 24.14
CA ASN A 29 10.67 -6.07 24.03
C ASN A 29 11.41 -5.87 22.70
N GLN A 30 10.79 -5.14 21.77
CA GLN A 30 11.17 -5.14 20.37
C GLN A 30 12.40 -4.27 20.12
N ASP A 31 13.40 -4.85 19.47
CA ASP A 31 14.53 -4.11 18.91
C ASP A 31 14.18 -3.56 17.51
N PHE A 32 13.01 -2.89 17.39
CA PHE A 32 12.65 -2.09 16.21
C PHE A 32 13.52 -0.83 16.17
N LYS A 33 14.78 -1.05 15.82
CA LYS A 33 15.77 0.00 15.71
C LYS A 33 15.90 0.34 14.25
N ILE A 34 15.28 1.47 13.86
CA ILE A 34 15.59 2.14 12.57
C ILE A 34 17.10 2.30 12.35
N GLY A 35 17.90 2.31 13.43
CA GLY A 35 19.36 2.26 13.40
C GLY A 35 19.95 1.02 12.71
N ARG A 36 19.36 -0.18 12.85
CA ARG A 36 19.79 -1.39 12.14
C ARG A 36 19.61 -1.22 10.63
N MET A 37 18.44 -0.72 10.23
CA MET A 37 18.15 -0.44 8.83
C MET A 37 19.11 0.61 8.24
N ARG A 38 19.36 1.71 8.96
CA ARG A 38 20.34 2.73 8.56
C ARG A 38 21.73 2.13 8.38
N ARG A 39 22.17 1.30 9.33
CA ARG A 39 23.49 0.66 9.25
C ARG A 39 23.60 -0.30 8.07
N LEU A 40 22.55 -1.08 7.80
CA LEU A 40 22.49 -1.95 6.63
C LEU A 40 22.61 -1.15 5.32
N LEU A 41 21.87 -0.05 5.20
CA LEU A 41 21.89 0.80 4.01
C LEU A 41 23.21 1.55 3.82
N GLU A 42 23.88 1.98 4.90
CA GLU A 42 25.23 2.55 4.84
C GLU A 42 26.21 1.59 4.16
N LEU A 43 26.18 0.31 4.57
CA LEU A 43 27.04 -0.74 3.99
C LEU A 43 26.70 -1.01 2.51
N LEU A 44 25.47 -0.71 2.10
CA LEU A 44 24.99 -0.81 0.73
C LEU A 44 25.15 0.48 -0.09
N GLY A 45 25.79 1.50 0.48
CA GLY A 45 26.11 2.76 -0.19
C GLY A 45 24.95 3.75 -0.26
N ASN A 46 24.00 3.68 0.67
CA ASN A 46 22.87 4.60 0.83
C ASN A 46 22.02 4.87 -0.43
N PRO A 47 21.51 3.82 -1.12
CA PRO A 47 20.67 4.00 -2.31
C PRO A 47 19.40 4.85 -2.04
N GLN A 48 18.84 4.79 -0.83
CA GLN A 48 17.65 5.52 -0.41
C GLN A 48 17.81 7.05 -0.39
N GLU A 49 19.04 7.56 -0.34
CA GLU A 49 19.30 9.01 -0.28
C GLU A 49 19.31 9.66 -1.67
N ARG A 50 19.39 8.84 -2.73
CA ARG A 50 19.51 9.32 -4.12
C ARG A 50 18.18 9.41 -4.85
N LEU A 51 17.12 8.86 -4.27
CA LEU A 51 15.81 8.72 -4.91
C LEU A 51 14.74 9.41 -4.07
N PRO A 52 13.99 10.39 -4.62
CA PRO A 52 12.85 10.94 -3.91
C PRO A 52 11.75 9.86 -3.76
N SER A 53 10.95 9.96 -2.70
CA SER A 53 9.88 9.00 -2.46
C SER A 53 8.53 9.62 -2.14
N ILE A 54 7.46 8.86 -2.31
CA ILE A 54 6.14 9.13 -1.76
C ILE A 54 5.90 8.06 -0.71
N HIS A 55 5.83 8.46 0.55
CA HIS A 55 5.82 7.50 1.66
C HIS A 55 4.41 7.35 2.23
N ILE A 56 3.89 6.13 2.23
CA ILE A 56 2.46 5.84 2.48
C ILE A 56 2.31 4.98 3.73
N ALA A 57 1.68 5.53 4.76
CA ALA A 57 1.26 4.80 5.95
C ALA A 57 -0.27 4.80 6.11
N GLY A 58 -0.76 3.96 7.01
CA GLY A 58 -2.18 3.77 7.25
C GLY A 58 -2.51 2.37 7.74
N THR A 59 -3.76 2.15 8.18
CA THR A 59 -4.25 0.82 8.55
C THR A 59 -4.74 0.07 7.32
N LYS A 60 -5.59 0.69 6.50
CA LYS A 60 -6.09 0.11 5.24
C LYS A 60 -5.85 1.04 4.06
N GLY A 61 -5.88 0.51 2.84
CA GLY A 61 -5.76 1.31 1.62
C GLY A 61 -4.34 1.71 1.22
N LYS A 62 -3.30 1.36 1.99
CA LYS A 62 -1.89 1.67 1.67
C LYS A 62 -1.48 1.14 0.28
N GLY A 63 -1.46 -0.18 0.09
CA GLY A 63 -1.15 -0.80 -1.20
C GLY A 63 -2.05 -0.34 -2.36
N SER A 64 -3.36 -0.17 -2.13
CA SER A 64 -4.28 0.35 -3.16
C SER A 64 -3.95 1.79 -3.57
N THR A 65 -3.64 2.66 -2.61
CA THR A 65 -3.20 4.04 -2.88
C THR A 65 -1.82 4.06 -3.55
N ALA A 66 -0.93 3.16 -3.14
CA ALA A 66 0.41 3.02 -3.71
C ALA A 66 0.36 2.64 -5.19
N ILE A 67 -0.42 1.62 -5.57
CA ILE A 67 -0.56 1.24 -6.98
C ILE A 67 -1.27 2.33 -7.80
N MET A 68 -2.29 3.00 -7.25
CA MET A 68 -2.94 4.12 -7.93
C MET A 68 -1.93 5.23 -8.26
N LEU A 69 -1.10 5.62 -7.29
CA LEU A 69 -0.04 6.60 -7.51
C LEU A 69 0.98 6.11 -8.53
N ALA A 70 1.44 4.86 -8.43
CA ALA A 70 2.44 4.31 -9.34
C ALA A 70 1.94 4.23 -10.78
N GLU A 71 0.68 3.84 -11.00
CA GLU A 71 0.08 3.79 -12.34
C GLU A 71 -0.14 5.19 -12.92
N ILE A 72 -0.59 6.16 -12.10
CA ILE A 72 -0.72 7.56 -12.55
C ILE A 72 0.63 8.15 -12.96
N LEU A 73 1.65 7.97 -12.13
CA LEU A 73 2.99 8.47 -12.42
C LEU A 73 3.60 7.77 -13.65
N SER A 74 3.42 6.46 -13.76
CA SER A 74 3.85 5.70 -14.95
C SER A 74 3.14 6.15 -16.21
N ALA A 75 1.83 6.42 -16.14
CA ALA A 75 1.05 6.97 -17.26
C ALA A 75 1.50 8.41 -17.64
N ALA A 76 2.05 9.16 -16.69
CA ALA A 76 2.68 10.47 -16.94
C ALA A 76 4.10 10.35 -17.52
N GLY A 77 4.60 9.12 -17.76
CA GLY A 77 5.93 8.86 -18.29
C GLY A 77 7.05 8.89 -17.25
N VAL A 78 6.71 8.98 -15.96
CA VAL A 78 7.69 8.93 -14.86
C VAL A 78 8.09 7.49 -14.60
N ARG A 79 9.40 7.21 -14.59
CA ARG A 79 9.94 5.89 -14.28
C ARG A 79 9.81 5.59 -12.79
N THR A 80 8.64 5.08 -12.41
CA THR A 80 8.22 4.99 -11.02
C THR A 80 8.63 3.66 -10.39
N GLY A 81 9.31 3.72 -9.25
CA GLY A 81 9.49 2.56 -8.36
C GLY A 81 8.25 2.36 -7.48
N LEU A 82 7.82 1.12 -7.29
CA LEU A 82 6.73 0.75 -6.38
C LEU A 82 7.25 -0.29 -5.40
N TYR A 83 7.08 -0.05 -4.10
CA TYR A 83 7.33 -1.01 -3.04
C TYR A 83 6.04 -1.27 -2.25
N THR A 84 5.63 -2.54 -2.16
CA THR A 84 4.43 -2.96 -1.45
C THR A 84 4.62 -4.23 -0.63
N SER A 85 3.77 -4.41 0.38
CA SER A 85 3.81 -5.61 1.23
C SER A 85 2.44 -5.98 1.79
N PRO A 86 2.19 -7.29 2.04
CA PRO A 86 2.98 -8.44 1.62
C PRO A 86 2.83 -8.74 0.11
N HIS A 87 3.54 -9.75 -0.41
CA HIS A 87 3.23 -10.34 -1.71
C HIS A 87 2.09 -11.37 -1.63
N VAL A 88 1.46 -11.66 -2.75
CA VAL A 88 0.43 -12.69 -2.92
C VAL A 88 1.07 -14.02 -3.29
N GLU A 89 1.81 -14.08 -4.40
CA GLU A 89 2.38 -15.34 -4.91
C GLU A 89 3.91 -15.35 -4.90
N ALA A 90 4.52 -14.31 -5.47
CA ALA A 90 5.96 -14.26 -5.72
C ALA A 90 6.66 -13.13 -4.96
N PHE A 91 7.91 -13.34 -4.53
CA PHE A 91 8.68 -12.38 -3.74
C PHE A 91 8.82 -11.02 -4.45
N GLU A 92 9.03 -11.07 -5.76
CA GLU A 92 9.29 -9.96 -6.67
C GLU A 92 8.09 -9.01 -6.79
N GLU A 93 6.88 -9.44 -6.42
CA GLU A 93 5.70 -8.57 -6.36
C GLU A 93 5.92 -7.35 -5.47
N ARG A 94 6.80 -7.49 -4.48
CA ARG A 94 7.09 -6.43 -3.50
C ARG A 94 7.79 -5.24 -4.10
N MET A 95 8.44 -5.37 -5.27
CA MET A 95 9.21 -4.27 -5.87
C MET A 95 9.06 -4.25 -7.39
N GLN A 96 8.75 -3.08 -7.94
CA GLN A 96 8.58 -2.89 -9.38
C GLN A 96 9.18 -1.56 -9.81
N VAL A 97 9.64 -1.46 -11.06
CA VAL A 97 9.98 -0.17 -11.69
C VAL A 97 9.29 -0.11 -13.05
N ALA A 98 8.51 0.97 -13.27
CA ALA A 98 7.67 1.13 -14.46
C ALA A 98 6.79 -0.11 -14.73
N GLY A 99 6.20 -0.67 -13.67
CA GLY A 99 5.34 -1.87 -13.72
C GLY A 99 6.08 -3.19 -13.94
N GLN A 100 7.42 -3.18 -14.01
CA GLN A 100 8.23 -4.39 -14.22
C GLN A 100 8.86 -4.86 -12.92
N ARG A 101 8.65 -6.15 -12.59
CA ARG A 101 9.27 -6.84 -11.45
C ARG A 101 10.75 -7.19 -11.77
N PRO A 102 11.61 -7.36 -10.76
CA PRO A 102 12.95 -7.87 -10.98
C PRO A 102 12.92 -9.27 -11.59
N THR A 103 13.86 -9.56 -12.49
CA THR A 103 14.07 -10.92 -13.01
C THR A 103 14.75 -11.82 -11.97
N PRO A 104 14.68 -13.15 -12.11
CA PRO A 104 15.41 -14.06 -11.22
C PRO A 104 16.90 -13.73 -11.10
N ASP A 105 17.57 -13.44 -12.21
CA ASP A 105 19.00 -13.05 -12.20
C ASP A 105 19.24 -11.76 -11.43
N GLN A 106 18.37 -10.76 -11.59
CA GLN A 106 18.44 -9.52 -10.82
C GLN A 106 18.25 -9.79 -9.33
N ILE A 107 17.32 -10.66 -8.94
CA ILE A 107 17.13 -11.05 -7.54
C ILE A 107 18.41 -11.70 -6.99
N ILE A 108 19.04 -12.61 -7.72
CA ILE A 108 20.27 -13.26 -7.28
C ILE A 108 21.36 -12.20 -7.05
N ASP A 109 21.59 -11.30 -8.01
CA ASP A 109 22.61 -10.25 -7.90
C ASP A 109 22.35 -9.30 -6.73
N LEU A 110 21.09 -8.88 -6.54
CA LEU A 110 20.70 -8.01 -5.44
C LEU A 110 20.88 -8.69 -4.08
N VAL A 111 20.50 -9.97 -3.96
CA VAL A 111 20.70 -10.75 -2.75
C VAL A 111 22.18 -10.96 -2.46
N ARG A 112 23.03 -11.26 -3.47
CA ARG A 112 24.48 -11.36 -3.27
C ARG A 112 25.08 -10.07 -2.69
N ARG A 113 24.66 -8.91 -3.20
CA ARG A 113 25.07 -7.61 -2.63
C ARG A 113 24.63 -7.46 -1.18
N ALA A 114 23.39 -7.84 -0.88
CA ALA A 114 22.87 -7.82 0.49
C ALA A 114 23.61 -8.80 1.43
N GLN A 115 23.99 -9.99 0.96
CA GLN A 115 24.74 -10.99 1.73
C GLN A 115 26.09 -10.45 2.23
N VAL A 116 26.79 -9.67 1.40
CA VAL A 116 28.04 -9.01 1.81
C VAL A 116 27.80 -8.04 2.98
N ALA A 117 26.76 -7.19 2.88
CA ALA A 117 26.41 -6.26 3.94
C ALA A 117 25.93 -6.97 5.22
N VAL A 118 25.18 -8.07 5.09
CA VAL A 118 24.76 -8.92 6.22
C VAL A 118 25.97 -9.51 6.92
N GLN A 119 26.92 -10.07 6.18
CA GLN A 119 28.13 -10.65 6.76
C GLN A 119 28.93 -9.62 7.56
N GLN A 120 28.93 -8.35 7.14
CA GLN A 120 29.55 -7.24 7.85
C GLN A 120 28.74 -6.81 9.09
N CYS A 121 27.41 -6.84 9.04
CA CYS A 121 26.56 -6.59 10.22
C CYS A 121 26.76 -7.65 11.30
N GLU A 122 26.89 -8.92 10.91
CA GLU A 122 27.02 -10.06 11.83
C GLU A 122 28.44 -10.19 12.42
N SER A 123 29.46 -9.61 11.77
CA SER A 123 30.85 -9.59 12.25
C SER A 123 31.26 -8.28 12.93
N ALA A 124 30.37 -7.28 13.01
CA ALA A 124 30.66 -6.00 13.64
C ALA A 124 30.84 -6.11 15.16
N ALA A 125 31.47 -5.11 15.78
CA ALA A 125 31.68 -5.05 17.23
C ALA A 125 30.36 -5.07 18.04
N ALA A 126 29.30 -4.50 17.48
CA ALA A 126 27.93 -4.62 17.97
C ALA A 126 27.10 -5.37 16.90
N PRO A 127 27.14 -6.71 16.88
CA PRO A 127 26.60 -7.49 15.79
C PRO A 127 25.07 -7.50 15.83
N PHE A 128 24.46 -7.52 14.65
CA PHE A 128 23.03 -7.80 14.50
C PHE A 128 22.77 -8.53 13.19
N SER A 129 21.66 -9.29 13.15
CA SER A 129 21.19 -9.92 11.92
C SER A 129 19.96 -9.16 11.39
N PRO A 130 20.02 -8.62 10.17
CA PRO A 130 18.85 -8.00 9.54
C PRO A 130 17.68 -8.97 9.41
N THR A 131 16.47 -8.47 9.68
CA THR A 131 15.21 -9.18 9.51
C THR A 131 14.87 -9.36 8.03
N PHE A 132 13.90 -10.24 7.73
CA PHE A 132 13.37 -10.41 6.37
C PHE A 132 12.91 -9.07 5.78
N PHE A 133 12.19 -8.26 6.57
CA PHE A 133 11.64 -7.00 6.10
C PHE A 133 12.72 -5.92 5.88
N GLU A 134 13.71 -5.83 6.77
CA GLU A 134 14.87 -4.93 6.58
C GLU A 134 15.64 -5.27 5.30
N LEU A 135 15.92 -6.55 5.05
CA LEU A 135 16.62 -6.99 3.84
C LEU A 135 15.81 -6.78 2.58
N THR A 136 14.52 -7.11 2.61
CA THR A 136 13.62 -6.91 1.48
C THR A 136 13.53 -5.42 1.11
N THR A 137 13.43 -4.55 2.11
CA THR A 137 13.43 -3.09 1.92
C THR A 137 14.76 -2.61 1.34
N ALA A 138 15.89 -3.12 1.83
CA ALA A 138 17.22 -2.75 1.32
C ALA A 138 17.43 -3.19 -0.13
N ILE A 139 17.03 -4.43 -0.46
CA ILE A 139 17.06 -4.98 -1.82
C ILE A 139 16.18 -4.16 -2.76
N ALA A 140 15.00 -3.73 -2.31
CA ALA A 140 14.13 -2.87 -3.11
C ALA A 140 14.81 -1.53 -3.46
N TRP A 141 15.49 -0.88 -2.51
CA TRP A 141 16.25 0.34 -2.80
C TRP A 141 17.37 0.13 -3.81
N LEU A 142 18.12 -0.97 -3.69
CA LEU A 142 19.14 -1.34 -4.66
C LEU A 142 18.54 -1.55 -6.06
N PHE A 143 17.39 -2.21 -6.14
CA PHE A 143 16.67 -2.42 -7.40
C PHE A 143 16.21 -1.10 -8.02
N PHE A 144 15.61 -0.20 -7.24
CA PHE A 144 15.15 1.10 -7.72
C PHE A 144 16.30 1.97 -8.23
N GLU A 145 17.44 1.95 -7.55
CA GLU A 145 18.65 2.65 -7.99
C GLU A 145 19.19 2.04 -9.29
N GLN A 146 19.36 0.71 -9.34
CA GLN A 146 19.87 0.00 -10.51
C GLN A 146 18.99 0.24 -11.75
N GLN A 147 17.67 0.29 -11.54
CA GLN A 147 16.69 0.55 -12.58
C GLN A 147 16.47 2.04 -12.85
N ARG A 148 17.19 2.95 -12.18
CA ARG A 148 17.09 4.40 -12.37
C ARG A 148 15.65 4.92 -12.21
N ALA A 149 14.97 4.50 -11.15
CA ALA A 149 13.68 5.09 -10.80
C ALA A 149 13.84 6.60 -10.60
N GLU A 150 12.84 7.39 -11.00
CA GLU A 150 12.82 8.84 -10.80
C GLU A 150 12.14 9.21 -9.48
N VAL A 151 11.19 8.39 -9.03
CA VAL A 151 10.51 8.50 -7.75
C VAL A 151 10.08 7.12 -7.28
N VAL A 152 10.10 6.88 -5.97
CA VAL A 152 9.67 5.61 -5.36
C VAL A 152 8.39 5.81 -4.55
N VAL A 153 7.31 5.12 -4.92
CA VAL A 153 6.10 5.00 -4.12
C VAL A 153 6.30 3.86 -3.11
N LEU A 154 6.32 4.20 -1.82
CA LEU A 154 6.80 3.33 -0.76
C LEU A 154 5.68 3.08 0.27
N GLU A 155 5.13 1.88 0.29
CA GLU A 155 4.21 1.43 1.34
C GLU A 155 4.98 1.05 2.61
N VAL A 156 4.55 1.61 3.75
CA VAL A 156 4.99 1.18 5.08
C VAL A 156 4.50 -0.24 5.38
N GLY A 157 5.37 -1.09 5.92
CA GLY A 157 4.99 -2.42 6.39
C GLY A 157 4.11 -2.36 7.63
N LEU A 158 4.67 -1.84 8.74
CA LEU A 158 3.97 -1.75 10.02
C LEU A 158 4.24 -0.41 10.73
N GLY A 159 3.17 0.20 11.24
CA GLY A 159 3.28 1.46 11.98
C GLY A 159 3.67 2.60 11.07
N GLY A 160 4.90 3.10 11.21
CA GLY A 160 5.47 4.21 10.44
C GLY A 160 6.80 4.68 11.02
N ARG A 161 6.79 5.20 12.26
CA ARG A 161 7.95 5.80 12.94
C ARG A 161 9.22 4.95 12.93
N LEU A 162 9.08 3.65 13.24
CA LEU A 162 10.19 2.70 13.35
C LEU A 162 10.23 1.68 12.20
N ASP A 163 9.40 1.87 11.18
CA ASP A 163 9.38 0.98 10.02
C ASP A 163 10.67 1.09 9.20
N SER A 164 11.11 -0.01 8.58
CA SER A 164 12.33 -0.04 7.77
C SER A 164 12.27 0.92 6.58
N THR A 165 11.08 1.26 6.10
CA THR A 165 10.87 2.23 5.02
C THR A 165 11.08 3.68 5.45
N ASN A 166 11.05 4.00 6.74
CA ASN A 166 11.13 5.38 7.26
C ASN A 166 12.53 6.02 7.21
N VAL A 167 13.49 5.33 6.61
CA VAL A 167 14.83 5.82 6.25
C VAL A 167 14.84 6.67 4.98
N CYS A 168 13.71 6.75 4.26
CA CYS A 168 13.60 7.47 2.99
C CYS A 168 13.52 9.00 3.13
N SER A 169 13.71 9.67 1.98
CA SER A 169 13.59 11.12 1.79
C SER A 169 12.33 11.44 0.97
N PRO A 170 11.14 11.50 1.61
CA PRO A 170 9.89 11.71 0.89
C PRO A 170 9.73 13.15 0.39
N ILE A 171 9.15 13.28 -0.81
CA ILE A 171 8.62 14.54 -1.34
C ILE A 171 7.14 14.73 -0.98
N ALA A 172 6.46 13.67 -0.56
CA ALA A 172 5.13 13.71 0.03
C ALA A 172 4.93 12.53 0.99
N CYS A 173 4.21 12.78 2.08
CA CYS A 173 3.78 11.74 3.01
C CYS A 173 2.25 11.55 2.88
N VAL A 174 1.80 10.30 2.84
CA VAL A 174 0.39 9.95 2.68
C VAL A 174 -0.06 9.10 3.85
N LEU A 175 -1.15 9.51 4.49
CA LEU A 175 -1.83 8.76 5.55
C LEU A 175 -3.20 8.36 5.03
N THR A 176 -3.44 7.08 4.75
CA THR A 176 -4.72 6.63 4.19
C THR A 176 -5.83 6.63 5.24
N THR A 177 -5.94 5.55 6.02
CA THR A 177 -6.91 5.44 7.11
C THR A 177 -6.21 5.09 8.42
N ILE A 178 -6.85 5.38 9.55
CA ILE A 178 -6.39 4.96 10.87
C ILE A 178 -7.54 4.25 11.58
N SER A 179 -7.23 3.04 12.01
CA SER A 179 -8.12 2.21 12.80
C SER A 179 -7.35 1.28 13.72
N ARG A 180 -8.09 0.64 14.64
CA ARG A 180 -7.54 -0.32 15.60
C ARG A 180 -7.10 -1.59 14.87
N ASP A 181 -5.80 -1.67 14.59
CA ASP A 181 -5.13 -2.86 14.09
C ASP A 181 -3.73 -2.93 14.70
N HIS A 182 -3.21 -4.14 14.89
CA HIS A 182 -1.93 -4.37 15.57
C HIS A 182 -1.82 -3.66 16.94
N THR A 183 -2.89 -3.67 17.74
CA THR A 183 -2.98 -2.91 19.01
C THR A 183 -1.92 -3.31 20.05
N GLN A 184 -1.43 -4.55 19.98
CA GLN A 184 -0.32 -5.04 20.82
C GLN A 184 1.03 -4.37 20.47
N LEU A 185 1.17 -3.84 19.25
CA LEU A 185 2.40 -3.25 18.72
C LEU A 185 2.35 -1.73 18.66
N LEU A 186 1.21 -1.18 18.24
CA LEU A 186 1.06 0.25 17.92
C LEU A 186 0.30 1.04 19.01
N GLY A 187 -0.20 0.36 20.03
CA GLY A 187 -1.00 0.94 21.12
C GLY A 187 -2.49 0.60 21.02
N SER A 188 -3.21 0.83 22.12
CA SER A 188 -4.62 0.44 22.28
C SER A 188 -5.61 1.55 21.91
N THR A 189 -5.12 2.78 21.66
CA THR A 189 -5.93 3.96 21.31
C THR A 189 -5.67 4.40 19.87
N LEU A 190 -6.64 5.09 19.25
CA LEU A 190 -6.44 5.61 17.89
C LEU A 190 -5.37 6.69 17.89
N ALA A 191 -5.26 7.49 18.96
CA ALA A 191 -4.22 8.49 19.12
C ALA A 191 -2.79 7.90 19.11
N GLN A 192 -2.57 6.78 19.82
CA GLN A 192 -1.27 6.09 19.82
C GLN A 192 -0.93 5.54 18.42
N ILE A 193 -1.90 4.86 17.79
CA ILE A 193 -1.74 4.29 16.45
C ILE A 193 -1.47 5.41 15.43
N ALA A 194 -2.17 6.54 15.57
CA ALA A 194 -1.98 7.72 14.74
C ALA A 194 -0.59 8.32 14.90
N ARG A 195 -0.09 8.44 16.14
CA ARG A 195 1.26 8.96 16.39
C ARG A 195 2.34 8.05 15.79
N GLU A 196 2.18 6.73 15.87
CA GLU A 196 3.12 5.81 15.23
C GLU A 196 3.10 5.92 13.70
N LYS A 197 1.91 6.03 13.09
CA LYS A 197 1.78 6.17 11.63
C LYS A 197 2.25 7.52 11.13
N ALA A 198 1.91 8.60 11.83
CA ALA A 198 2.36 9.97 11.52
C ALA A 198 3.87 10.15 11.73
N GLY A 199 4.57 9.19 12.34
CA GLY A 199 6.03 9.17 12.42
C GLY A 199 6.76 9.11 11.06
N ILE A 200 6.03 8.93 9.95
CA ILE A 200 6.59 9.10 8.60
C ILE A 200 6.74 10.56 8.18
N VAL A 201 6.03 11.50 8.82
CA VAL A 201 6.04 12.91 8.45
C VAL A 201 7.43 13.49 8.68
N LYS A 202 7.98 14.14 7.65
CA LYS A 202 9.30 14.76 7.68
C LYS A 202 9.17 16.30 7.67
N PRO A 203 10.18 17.04 8.17
CA PRO A 203 10.12 18.48 8.22
C PRO A 203 9.81 19.11 6.87
N ARG A 204 8.78 19.97 6.81
CA ARG A 204 8.36 20.73 5.63
C ARG A 204 7.95 19.89 4.41
N VAL A 205 7.76 18.59 4.57
CA VAL A 205 7.25 17.71 3.52
C VAL A 205 5.72 17.72 3.58
N PRO A 206 5.00 17.95 2.45
CA PRO A 206 3.54 17.98 2.47
C PRO A 206 2.94 16.63 2.86
N VAL A 207 1.82 16.68 3.58
CA VAL A 207 1.07 15.53 4.09
C VAL A 207 -0.32 15.51 3.48
N ILE A 208 -0.72 14.35 2.95
CA ILE A 208 -2.08 14.08 2.48
C ILE A 208 -2.70 13.05 3.42
N SER A 209 -3.80 13.39 4.05
CA SER A 209 -4.47 12.54 5.04
C SER A 209 -5.91 12.22 4.64
N GLY A 210 -6.22 10.95 4.43
CA GLY A 210 -7.58 10.42 4.30
C GLY A 210 -8.24 10.11 5.65
N VAL A 211 -7.57 10.36 6.76
CA VAL A 211 -8.04 9.92 8.09
C VAL A 211 -9.27 10.70 8.53
N GLN A 212 -10.39 10.01 8.77
CA GLN A 212 -11.66 10.62 9.15
C GLN A 212 -11.93 10.66 10.66
N SER A 213 -11.24 9.82 11.45
CA SER A 213 -11.41 9.82 12.91
C SER A 213 -10.87 11.11 13.50
N ARG A 214 -11.70 11.81 14.27
CA ARG A 214 -11.32 13.05 14.96
C ARG A 214 -10.10 12.87 15.87
N GLU A 215 -10.11 11.81 16.69
CA GLU A 215 -9.00 11.51 17.62
C GLU A 215 -7.66 11.35 16.89
N ALA A 216 -7.67 10.63 15.77
CA ALA A 216 -6.47 10.42 14.97
C ALA A 216 -6.06 11.68 14.18
N HIS A 217 -7.03 12.43 13.67
CA HIS A 217 -6.80 13.69 12.95
C HIS A 217 -6.11 14.74 13.83
N GLU A 218 -6.54 14.91 15.09
CA GLU A 218 -5.93 15.85 16.03
C GLU A 218 -4.42 15.57 16.23
N ILE A 219 -4.03 14.30 16.29
CA ILE A 219 -2.62 13.89 16.35
C ILE A 219 -1.86 14.21 15.07
N ILE A 220 -2.48 14.00 13.90
CA ILE A 220 -1.84 14.32 12.61
C ILE A 220 -1.61 15.82 12.49
N VAL A 221 -2.56 16.65 12.92
CA VAL A 221 -2.41 18.11 12.95
C VAL A 221 -1.28 18.54 13.87
N GLU A 222 -1.18 17.95 15.07
CA GLU A 222 -0.07 18.18 16.01
C GLU A 222 1.29 17.87 15.34
N VAL A 223 1.43 16.68 14.77
CA VAL A 223 2.67 16.25 14.10
C VAL A 223 3.00 17.15 12.91
N CYS A 224 2.01 17.51 12.07
CA CYS A 224 2.26 18.39 10.93
C CYS A 224 2.70 19.78 11.39
N ARG A 225 2.12 20.32 12.47
CA ARG A 225 2.54 21.60 13.05
C ARG A 225 3.98 21.54 13.53
N ASP A 226 4.35 20.51 14.28
CA ASP A 226 5.70 20.33 14.82
C ASP A 226 6.74 20.17 13.71
N GLN A 227 6.37 19.49 12.62
CA GLN A 227 7.22 19.31 11.44
C GLN A 227 7.15 20.49 10.45
N GLN A 228 6.35 21.51 10.71
CA GLN A 228 6.08 22.61 9.76
C GLN A 228 5.63 22.09 8.37
N ALA A 229 4.92 20.97 8.36
CA ALA A 229 4.42 20.30 7.17
C ALA A 229 3.04 20.84 6.81
N GLU A 230 2.83 21.15 5.53
CA GLU A 230 1.50 21.49 5.02
C GLU A 230 0.62 20.24 5.01
N LEU A 231 -0.59 20.33 5.59
CA LEU A 231 -1.55 19.23 5.63
C LEU A 231 -2.70 19.49 4.66
N TRP A 232 -2.97 18.53 3.79
CA TRP A 232 -4.24 18.39 3.08
C TRP A 232 -5.03 17.24 3.69
N GLN A 233 -6.15 17.58 4.30
CA GLN A 233 -7.02 16.68 5.02
C GLN A 233 -8.32 16.43 4.23
N LEU A 234 -8.70 15.16 4.12
CA LEU A 234 -9.99 14.78 3.58
C LEU A 234 -11.12 15.34 4.45
N GLY A 235 -12.08 16.00 3.83
CA GLY A 235 -13.19 16.70 4.49
C GLY A 235 -12.91 18.18 4.77
N ALA A 236 -11.67 18.64 4.58
CA ALA A 236 -11.28 20.05 4.70
C ALA A 236 -10.73 20.58 3.38
N GLU A 237 -9.47 20.28 3.04
CA GLU A 237 -8.82 20.76 1.81
C GLU A 237 -9.30 20.03 0.57
N PHE A 238 -9.67 18.75 0.69
CA PHE A 238 -10.21 17.97 -0.41
C PHE A 238 -11.39 17.10 0.01
N ARG A 239 -12.24 16.76 -0.96
CA ARG A 239 -13.44 15.92 -0.78
C ARG A 239 -13.65 15.03 -2.00
N TYR A 240 -14.39 13.95 -1.84
CA TYR A 240 -14.78 13.10 -2.95
C TYR A 240 -16.24 12.71 -2.93
N GLU A 241 -16.75 12.35 -4.10
CA GLU A 241 -18.07 11.78 -4.32
C GLU A 241 -17.89 10.47 -5.10
N HIS A 242 -18.38 9.37 -4.52
CA HIS A 242 -18.35 8.05 -5.15
C HIS A 242 -19.62 7.85 -5.99
N THR A 243 -19.45 7.53 -7.26
CA THR A 243 -20.54 7.15 -8.16
C THR A 243 -20.39 5.68 -8.55
N PRO A 244 -21.14 4.76 -7.91
CA PRO A 244 -21.07 3.35 -8.24
C PRO A 244 -21.62 3.08 -9.64
N LEU A 245 -21.14 2.02 -10.30
CA LEU A 245 -21.67 1.62 -11.60
C LEU A 245 -23.12 1.14 -11.49
N VAL A 246 -24.06 1.88 -12.09
CA VAL A 246 -25.48 1.50 -12.12
C VAL A 246 -25.71 0.41 -13.15
N ARG A 247 -26.24 -0.74 -12.71
CA ARG A 247 -26.63 -1.86 -13.57
C ARG A 247 -27.83 -1.46 -14.44
N SER A 248 -27.62 -1.20 -15.72
CA SER A 248 -28.75 -1.04 -16.65
C SER A 248 -29.43 -2.38 -16.89
N SER A 249 -30.73 -2.45 -16.61
CA SER A 249 -31.57 -3.63 -16.84
C SER A 249 -31.82 -3.95 -18.32
N SER A 250 -31.39 -3.10 -19.26
CA SER A 250 -31.67 -3.25 -20.69
C SER A 250 -30.54 -3.88 -21.52
N ALA A 251 -29.33 -3.99 -20.99
CA ALA A 251 -28.22 -4.71 -21.63
C ALA A 251 -28.16 -6.10 -21.00
N GLY A 252 -28.83 -7.08 -21.62
CA GLY A 252 -29.11 -8.39 -21.04
C GLY A 252 -27.93 -8.99 -20.26
N GLU A 253 -28.06 -9.00 -18.92
CA GLU A 253 -27.24 -9.73 -17.93
C GLU A 253 -25.73 -9.89 -18.22
N ARG A 254 -25.12 -8.94 -18.94
CA ARG A 254 -23.69 -8.92 -19.23
C ARG A 254 -23.07 -7.80 -18.42
N PHE A 255 -22.36 -8.20 -17.38
CA PHE A 255 -21.25 -7.40 -16.89
C PHE A 255 -20.17 -7.54 -17.98
N ASP A 256 -19.96 -6.52 -18.81
CA ASP A 256 -18.74 -6.46 -19.61
C ASP A 256 -17.59 -6.12 -18.66
N PHE A 257 -17.14 -7.14 -17.93
CA PHE A 257 -15.89 -7.11 -17.17
C PHE A 257 -14.67 -6.82 -18.06
N GLU A 258 -14.83 -6.83 -19.40
CA GLU A 258 -13.82 -6.29 -20.31
C GLU A 258 -13.43 -4.84 -19.97
N ALA A 259 -14.36 -4.05 -19.40
CA ALA A 259 -14.08 -2.68 -19.01
C ALA A 259 -13.38 -2.51 -17.64
N ASN A 260 -13.31 -3.56 -16.79
CA ASN A 260 -12.74 -3.53 -15.42
C ASN A 260 -13.04 -2.22 -14.67
N CYS A 261 -14.30 -1.76 -14.66
CA CYS A 261 -14.71 -0.50 -14.07
C CYS A 261 -15.90 -0.75 -13.13
N PHE A 262 -15.77 -0.35 -11.87
CA PHE A 262 -16.78 -0.53 -10.83
C PHE A 262 -17.51 0.77 -10.47
N GLY A 263 -17.15 1.88 -11.14
CA GLY A 263 -17.74 3.18 -10.93
C GLY A 263 -16.75 4.28 -11.24
N SER A 264 -17.03 5.45 -10.69
CA SER A 264 -16.12 6.59 -10.78
C SER A 264 -16.08 7.37 -9.47
N VAL A 265 -15.03 8.18 -9.33
CA VAL A 265 -14.89 9.13 -8.24
C VAL A 265 -14.74 10.53 -8.80
N THR A 266 -15.47 11.48 -8.22
CA THR A 266 -15.22 12.90 -8.42
C THR A 266 -14.46 13.42 -7.22
N VAL A 267 -13.32 14.08 -7.42
CA VAL A 267 -12.48 14.60 -6.32
C VAL A 267 -12.28 16.10 -6.52
N THR A 268 -12.60 16.88 -5.51
CA THR A 268 -12.31 18.32 -5.51
C THR A 268 -11.15 18.57 -4.56
N THR A 269 -10.06 19.13 -5.07
CA THR A 269 -8.91 19.62 -4.31
C THR A 269 -8.85 21.15 -4.40
N PRO A 270 -7.91 21.82 -3.71
CA PRO A 270 -7.71 23.27 -3.88
C PRO A 270 -7.25 23.67 -5.30
N MET A 271 -6.83 22.71 -6.13
CA MET A 271 -6.25 22.98 -7.45
C MET A 271 -7.08 22.48 -8.61
N THR A 272 -7.72 21.33 -8.43
CA THR A 272 -8.29 20.56 -9.54
C THR A 272 -9.65 20.00 -9.12
N GLN A 273 -10.59 20.04 -10.06
CA GLN A 273 -11.80 19.24 -10.01
C GLN A 273 -11.60 18.01 -10.91
N TRP A 274 -11.26 16.89 -10.29
CA TRP A 274 -11.11 15.60 -10.95
C TRP A 274 -12.50 14.99 -11.18
N SER A 275 -13.05 15.15 -12.38
CA SER A 275 -14.43 14.72 -12.67
C SER A 275 -14.48 13.30 -13.22
N ALA A 276 -15.33 12.45 -12.62
CA ALA A 276 -15.61 11.09 -13.10
C ALA A 276 -14.36 10.24 -13.40
N MET A 277 -13.39 10.26 -12.48
CA MET A 277 -12.18 9.45 -12.59
C MET A 277 -12.54 7.97 -12.43
N PRO A 278 -12.04 7.07 -13.29
CA PRO A 278 -12.45 5.67 -13.30
C PRO A 278 -11.97 4.94 -12.04
N LEU A 279 -12.79 4.02 -11.53
CA LEU A 279 -12.44 3.12 -10.44
C LEU A 279 -12.43 1.68 -10.94
N THR A 280 -11.25 1.07 -11.03
CA THR A 280 -11.09 -0.34 -11.44
C THR A 280 -11.12 -1.33 -10.30
N LEU A 281 -11.00 -0.84 -9.06
CA LEU A 281 -11.16 -1.64 -7.85
C LEU A 281 -12.54 -1.35 -7.25
N ALA A 282 -13.25 -2.40 -6.82
CA ALA A 282 -14.64 -2.28 -6.37
C ALA A 282 -14.77 -1.66 -4.96
N GLY A 283 -15.82 -0.86 -4.78
CA GLY A 283 -16.29 -0.37 -3.48
C GLY A 283 -15.88 1.06 -3.14
N GLU A 284 -16.71 1.73 -2.33
CA GLU A 284 -16.50 3.12 -1.90
C GLU A 284 -15.14 3.37 -1.23
N HIS A 285 -14.62 2.39 -0.50
CA HIS A 285 -13.30 2.47 0.13
C HIS A 285 -12.16 2.61 -0.90
N GLN A 286 -12.37 2.18 -2.15
CA GLN A 286 -11.43 2.43 -3.25
C GLN A 286 -11.59 3.83 -3.85
N ALA A 287 -12.81 4.39 -3.86
CA ALA A 287 -13.03 5.80 -4.18
C ALA A 287 -12.29 6.72 -3.19
N HIS A 288 -12.32 6.36 -1.90
CA HIS A 288 -11.52 7.02 -0.87
C HIS A 288 -10.01 6.97 -1.16
N ASN A 289 -9.47 5.78 -1.45
CA ASN A 289 -8.05 5.62 -1.78
C ASN A 289 -7.65 6.42 -3.03
N ALA A 290 -8.52 6.43 -4.04
CA ALA A 290 -8.32 7.22 -5.26
C ALA A 290 -8.36 8.73 -4.98
N ALA A 291 -9.22 9.20 -4.08
CA ALA A 291 -9.25 10.59 -3.65
C ALA A 291 -7.95 11.03 -2.96
N VAL A 292 -7.43 10.18 -2.07
CA VAL A 292 -6.13 10.40 -1.41
C VAL A 292 -5.00 10.41 -2.43
N ALA A 293 -4.99 9.46 -3.38
CA ALA A 293 -4.00 9.41 -4.45
C ALA A 293 -4.05 10.68 -5.33
N LEU A 294 -5.23 11.11 -5.78
CA LEU A 294 -5.39 12.30 -6.63
C LEU A 294 -5.01 13.61 -5.91
N ALA A 295 -5.31 13.72 -4.62
CA ALA A 295 -4.85 14.83 -3.79
C ALA A 295 -3.31 14.85 -3.69
N ALA A 296 -2.66 13.69 -3.55
CA ALA A 296 -1.21 13.59 -3.58
C ALA A 296 -0.63 13.94 -4.97
N ILE A 297 -1.30 13.55 -6.07
CA ILE A 297 -0.91 13.94 -7.43
C ILE A 297 -0.95 15.46 -7.59
N ASP A 298 -2.01 16.14 -7.13
CA ASP A 298 -2.06 17.60 -7.15
C ASP A 298 -0.92 18.24 -6.35
N LYS A 299 -0.57 17.66 -5.19
CA LYS A 299 0.61 18.11 -4.44
C LYS A 299 1.92 17.96 -5.21
N LEU A 300 2.13 16.84 -5.89
CA LEU A 300 3.29 16.64 -6.75
C LEU A 300 3.31 17.65 -7.91
N ARG A 301 2.14 17.96 -8.49
CA ARG A 301 2.02 19.00 -9.52
C ARG A 301 2.42 20.38 -8.99
N GLN A 302 2.08 20.74 -7.75
CA GLN A 302 2.57 21.98 -7.11
C GLN A 302 4.09 22.00 -6.96
N LEU A 303 4.70 20.84 -6.71
CA LEU A 303 6.16 20.67 -6.61
C LEU A 303 6.85 20.62 -7.98
N GLY A 304 6.12 20.81 -9.09
CA GLY A 304 6.66 20.91 -10.44
C GLY A 304 6.65 19.61 -11.24
N TRP A 305 6.08 18.52 -10.72
CA TRP A 305 5.94 17.27 -11.48
C TRP A 305 4.90 17.42 -12.59
N LYS A 306 5.28 17.06 -13.82
CA LYS A 306 4.43 17.19 -15.01
C LYS A 306 3.48 16.01 -15.13
N ILE A 307 2.35 16.08 -14.43
CA ILE A 307 1.30 15.05 -14.46
C ILE A 307 0.04 15.69 -15.03
N SER A 308 -0.38 15.27 -16.21
CA SER A 308 -1.60 15.80 -16.85
C SER A 308 -2.86 15.12 -16.31
N PRO A 309 -4.04 15.76 -16.42
CA PRO A 309 -5.28 15.11 -16.03
C PRO A 309 -5.56 13.80 -16.77
N GLU A 310 -5.19 13.74 -18.05
CA GLU A 310 -5.34 12.57 -18.91
C GLU A 310 -4.42 11.42 -18.45
N ALA A 311 -3.20 11.74 -18.00
CA ALA A 311 -2.29 10.77 -17.39
C ALA A 311 -2.87 10.19 -16.10
N ALA A 312 -3.49 11.01 -15.25
CA ALA A 312 -4.16 10.52 -14.05
C ALA A 312 -5.36 9.61 -14.37
N GLN A 313 -6.18 9.98 -15.36
CA GLN A 313 -7.30 9.16 -15.81
C GLN A 313 -6.83 7.82 -16.40
N THR A 314 -5.78 7.86 -17.23
CA THR A 314 -5.15 6.69 -17.84
C THR A 314 -4.49 5.78 -16.81
N GLY A 315 -3.82 6.34 -15.81
CA GLY A 315 -3.22 5.55 -14.73
C GLY A 315 -4.27 4.82 -13.92
N LEU A 316 -5.32 5.53 -13.49
CA LEU A 316 -6.41 4.91 -12.72
C LEU A 316 -7.13 3.79 -13.49
N SER A 317 -7.31 3.89 -14.81
CA SER A 317 -7.93 2.83 -15.61
C SER A 317 -7.03 1.57 -15.80
N ARG A 318 -5.72 1.72 -15.58
CA ARG A 318 -4.74 0.62 -15.64
C ARG A 318 -4.57 -0.10 -14.32
N VAL A 319 -5.03 0.47 -13.20
CA VAL A 319 -4.87 -0.14 -11.88
C VAL A 319 -5.41 -1.57 -11.88
N ARG A 320 -4.54 -2.50 -11.47
CA ARG A 320 -4.84 -3.89 -11.16
C ARG A 320 -4.21 -4.22 -9.82
N TRP A 321 -4.98 -4.80 -8.92
CA TRP A 321 -4.48 -5.18 -7.60
C TRP A 321 -5.12 -6.49 -7.17
N PRO A 322 -4.39 -7.62 -7.27
CA PRO A 322 -4.93 -8.92 -6.92
C PRO A 322 -5.46 -8.97 -5.48
N MET A 323 -6.44 -9.85 -5.25
CA MET A 323 -7.03 -10.07 -3.91
C MET A 323 -7.69 -8.84 -3.27
N ARG A 324 -8.18 -7.89 -4.07
CA ARG A 324 -8.99 -6.74 -3.62
C ARG A 324 -10.35 -6.77 -4.32
N ILE A 325 -11.24 -7.62 -3.80
CA ILE A 325 -12.55 -7.89 -4.39
C ILE A 325 -12.39 -8.21 -5.89
N GLU A 326 -11.42 -9.06 -6.20
CA GLU A 326 -11.01 -9.40 -7.55
C GLU A 326 -11.98 -10.41 -8.15
N VAL A 327 -12.47 -10.14 -9.35
CA VAL A 327 -13.34 -11.07 -10.08
C VAL A 327 -12.48 -11.96 -10.98
N VAL A 328 -12.28 -13.21 -10.55
CA VAL A 328 -11.43 -14.19 -11.26
C VAL A 328 -12.22 -15.11 -12.20
N SER A 329 -13.54 -15.15 -12.04
CA SER A 329 -14.45 -15.83 -12.97
C SER A 329 -15.80 -15.12 -12.98
N GLN A 330 -16.50 -15.14 -14.11
CA GLN A 330 -17.78 -14.45 -14.28
C GLN A 330 -18.98 -15.41 -14.22
N ARG A 331 -18.80 -16.67 -14.63
CA ARG A 331 -19.85 -17.69 -14.70
C ARG A 331 -19.34 -19.06 -14.24
N PRO A 332 -19.54 -19.43 -12.96
CA PRO A 332 -20.14 -18.59 -11.90
C PRO A 332 -19.25 -17.39 -11.55
N THR A 333 -19.83 -16.32 -11.01
CA THR A 333 -19.02 -15.18 -10.53
C THR A 333 -18.22 -15.63 -9.31
N VAL A 334 -16.89 -15.57 -9.41
CA VAL A 334 -15.96 -15.90 -8.33
C VAL A 334 -15.21 -14.64 -7.95
N ILE A 335 -15.36 -14.22 -6.69
CA ILE A 335 -14.72 -13.03 -6.12
C ILE A 335 -13.69 -13.50 -5.09
N VAL A 336 -12.48 -12.94 -5.15
CA VAL A 336 -11.39 -13.23 -4.22
C VAL A 336 -10.96 -11.95 -3.52
N ASP A 337 -10.87 -12.00 -2.19
CA ASP A 337 -10.46 -10.86 -1.37
C ASP A 337 -9.57 -11.30 -0.20
N ALA A 338 -8.57 -10.47 0.14
CA ALA A 338 -7.64 -10.70 1.25
C ALA A 338 -8.03 -9.95 2.55
N GLY A 339 -9.29 -9.54 2.70
CA GLY A 339 -9.82 -8.96 3.92
C GLY A 339 -9.71 -9.93 5.09
N HIS A 340 -9.01 -9.51 6.15
CA HIS A 340 -8.64 -10.36 7.29
C HIS A 340 -8.88 -9.70 8.65
N ASN A 341 -9.66 -8.62 8.67
CA ASN A 341 -10.12 -8.00 9.90
C ASN A 341 -11.54 -7.45 9.72
N TRP A 342 -12.15 -7.05 10.84
CA TRP A 342 -13.53 -6.58 10.89
C TRP A 342 -13.86 -5.52 9.82
N GLU A 343 -13.01 -4.52 9.68
CA GLU A 343 -13.25 -3.40 8.77
C GLU A 343 -13.16 -3.80 7.31
N SER A 344 -12.18 -4.64 6.95
CA SER A 344 -12.05 -5.16 5.59
C SER A 344 -13.24 -6.05 5.22
N ILE A 345 -13.71 -6.88 6.15
CA ILE A 345 -14.86 -7.76 5.92
C ILE A 345 -16.16 -6.96 5.81
N SER A 346 -16.34 -5.93 6.62
CA SER A 346 -17.49 -5.03 6.51
C SER A 346 -17.48 -4.25 5.18
N ALA A 347 -16.32 -3.80 4.72
CA ALA A 347 -16.16 -3.18 3.41
C ALA A 347 -16.46 -4.15 2.25
N LEU A 348 -16.04 -5.42 2.38
CA LEU A 348 -16.37 -6.48 1.43
C LEU A 348 -17.89 -6.70 1.35
N GLY A 349 -18.57 -6.86 2.49
CA GLY A 349 -20.03 -7.04 2.54
C GLY A 349 -20.79 -5.92 1.84
N ARG A 350 -20.48 -4.66 2.18
CA ARG A 350 -21.08 -3.47 1.52
C ARG A 350 -20.82 -3.44 0.02
N THR A 351 -19.60 -3.77 -0.40
CA THR A 351 -19.24 -3.78 -1.83
C THR A 351 -19.95 -4.90 -2.60
N ILE A 352 -20.10 -6.09 -1.99
CA ILE A 352 -20.90 -7.19 -2.56
C ILE A 352 -22.36 -6.74 -2.72
N GLU A 353 -22.91 -6.06 -1.72
CA GLU A 353 -24.26 -5.53 -1.79
C GLU A 353 -24.43 -4.52 -2.92
N GLU A 354 -23.56 -3.52 -2.98
CA GLU A 354 -23.59 -2.41 -3.93
C GLU A 354 -23.30 -2.85 -5.37
N SER A 355 -22.18 -3.54 -5.60
CA SER A 355 -21.66 -3.80 -6.94
C SER A 355 -22.13 -5.15 -7.51
N PHE A 356 -22.52 -6.10 -6.64
CA PHE A 356 -22.78 -7.48 -7.02
C PHE A 356 -24.25 -7.94 -6.88
N SER A 357 -25.10 -7.23 -6.15
CA SER A 357 -26.53 -7.61 -5.97
C SER A 357 -27.42 -7.24 -7.16
N LYS A 358 -28.41 -8.08 -7.48
CA LYS A 358 -29.40 -7.75 -8.52
C LYS A 358 -30.30 -6.61 -8.03
N PRO A 359 -30.57 -5.59 -8.86
CA PRO A 359 -31.41 -4.44 -8.46
C PRO A 359 -32.93 -4.74 -8.41
N SER A 360 -33.37 -6.01 -8.48
CA SER A 360 -34.80 -6.34 -8.61
C SER A 360 -35.39 -7.08 -7.40
N SER A 361 -36.55 -6.60 -6.96
CA SER A 361 -37.44 -7.20 -5.96
C SER A 361 -38.22 -8.44 -6.46
N SER A 362 -38.10 -8.82 -7.73
CA SER A 362 -38.89 -9.90 -8.35
C SER A 362 -38.15 -11.22 -8.58
N SER A 363 -36.88 -11.33 -8.19
CA SER A 363 -36.12 -12.57 -8.27
C SER A 363 -35.59 -12.97 -6.89
N PRO A 364 -35.57 -14.27 -6.54
CA PRO A 364 -34.96 -14.70 -5.29
C PRO A 364 -33.49 -14.24 -5.26
N PRO A 365 -32.97 -13.86 -4.07
CA PRO A 365 -31.56 -13.49 -3.94
C PRO A 365 -30.68 -14.61 -4.50
N ALA A 366 -29.72 -14.23 -5.34
CA ALA A 366 -28.78 -15.19 -5.90
C ALA A 366 -28.11 -15.95 -4.75
N ARG A 367 -28.13 -17.28 -4.79
CA ARG A 367 -27.46 -18.11 -3.78
C ARG A 367 -25.96 -17.79 -3.82
N ARG A 368 -25.43 -17.28 -2.70
CA ARG A 368 -24.01 -17.02 -2.52
C ARG A 368 -23.38 -18.17 -1.76
N VAL A 369 -22.15 -18.52 -2.12
CA VAL A 369 -21.32 -19.49 -1.41
C VAL A 369 -20.11 -18.74 -0.88
N LEU A 370 -19.90 -18.77 0.44
CA LEU A 370 -18.73 -18.18 1.08
C LEU A 370 -17.72 -19.29 1.38
N ILE A 371 -16.51 -19.15 0.84
CA ILE A 371 -15.34 -19.91 1.26
C ILE A 371 -14.48 -18.95 2.08
N PHE A 372 -14.29 -19.25 3.37
CA PHE A 372 -13.60 -18.37 4.30
C PHE A 372 -12.43 -19.10 4.96
N ALA A 373 -11.26 -18.45 4.97
CA ALA A 373 -10.08 -18.91 5.67
C ALA A 373 -9.42 -17.72 6.40
N ALA A 374 -9.03 -17.94 7.65
CA ALA A 374 -8.33 -16.96 8.47
C ALA A 374 -7.33 -17.64 9.41
N THR A 375 -6.34 -16.88 9.87
CA THR A 375 -5.38 -17.36 10.87
C THR A 375 -6.04 -17.50 12.25
N LYS A 376 -5.49 -18.40 13.08
CA LYS A 376 -6.09 -18.78 14.38
C LYS A 376 -6.23 -17.62 15.38
N ASP A 377 -5.46 -16.54 15.21
CA ASP A 377 -5.46 -15.36 16.07
C ASP A 377 -6.61 -14.38 15.79
N LYS A 378 -7.43 -14.62 14.75
CA LYS A 378 -8.52 -13.71 14.35
C LYS A 378 -9.87 -14.12 14.92
N ASP A 379 -10.75 -13.13 15.10
CA ASP A 379 -12.16 -13.35 15.43
C ASP A 379 -12.94 -13.85 14.20
N VAL A 380 -12.77 -15.14 13.89
CA VAL A 380 -13.41 -15.79 12.75
C VAL A 380 -14.93 -15.69 12.83
N VAL A 381 -15.51 -15.89 14.01
CA VAL A 381 -16.96 -15.90 14.21
C VAL A 381 -17.54 -14.51 13.97
N GLY A 382 -16.92 -13.47 14.55
CA GLY A 382 -17.34 -12.09 14.32
C GLY A 382 -17.25 -11.69 12.85
N MET A 383 -16.15 -12.03 12.18
CA MET A 383 -15.96 -11.73 10.75
C MET A 383 -17.01 -12.44 9.87
N VAL A 384 -17.25 -13.74 10.07
CA VAL A 384 -18.23 -14.48 9.25
C VAL A 384 -19.64 -13.93 9.44
N ARG A 385 -20.03 -13.53 10.65
CA ARG A 385 -21.34 -12.91 10.93
C ARG A 385 -21.58 -11.58 10.20
N GLN A 386 -20.54 -10.93 9.67
CA GLN A 386 -20.69 -9.71 8.86
C GLN A 386 -21.02 -10.01 7.39
N LEU A 387 -20.81 -11.25 6.94
CA LEU A 387 -21.02 -11.67 5.55
C LEU A 387 -22.26 -12.56 5.36
N LEU A 388 -22.85 -13.02 6.46
CA LEU A 388 -24.10 -13.79 6.54
C LEU A 388 -25.23 -12.86 6.92
#